data_AF-A0A099U1R8-F1
#
_entry.id   AF-A0A099U1R8-F1
#
_cell.length_a   1.000
_cell.length_b   1.000
_cell.length_c   1.000
_cell.angle_alpha   90.00
_cell.angle_beta   90.00
_cell.angle_gamma   90.00
#
_symmetry.space_group_name_H-M   'P 1'
#
loop_
_entity.id
_entity.type
_entity.pdbx_description
1 polymer ?
#
loop_
_entity_poly.entity_id
_entity_poly.type
_entity_poly.pdbx_seq_one_letter_code
_entity_poly.pdbx_strand_id
1 'polypeptide(L)'
;MKLNKPQNECPQCKGIGSAYKLDETKIINVKARLEEIPILPLKEYESFRLLFLEFCKYRQLDLHKTFETLSKEQQNLLLYVDESPLFTIKYRHNKKARTRNLKYKGAMSYMQDKLYSNKISIYKEALKYSKEIPCEACNGGQK
;
A
#
# COMPACT_ATOMS: atom_id res chain seq x y z
N MET A 1 -18.02 -35.63 -17.32
CA MET A 1 -18.60 -34.29 -17.58
C MET A 1 -18.39 -33.43 -16.34
N LYS A 2 -17.50 -32.43 -16.36
CA LYS A 2 -17.38 -31.47 -15.24
C LYS A 2 -18.48 -30.42 -15.41
N LEU A 3 -19.43 -30.42 -14.49
CA LEU A 3 -20.55 -29.48 -14.43
C LEU A 3 -20.04 -28.12 -13.94
N ASN A 4 -19.60 -27.27 -14.86
CA ASN A 4 -19.47 -25.82 -14.62
C ASN A 4 -20.89 -25.24 -14.56
N LYS A 5 -21.55 -25.33 -13.40
CA LYS A 5 -22.72 -24.49 -13.13
C LYS A 5 -22.21 -23.21 -12.45
N PRO A 6 -22.33 -22.03 -13.08
CA PRO A 6 -21.93 -20.74 -12.47
C PRO A 6 -22.72 -20.38 -11.20
N GLN A 7 -23.71 -21.19 -10.81
CA GLN A 7 -24.53 -20.97 -9.61
C GLN A 7 -23.87 -21.43 -8.30
N ASN A 8 -22.77 -22.20 -8.34
CA ASN A 8 -22.15 -22.77 -7.14
C ASN A 8 -20.79 -22.15 -6.78
N GLU A 9 -20.30 -21.22 -7.59
CA GLU A 9 -19.02 -20.57 -7.38
C GLU A 9 -19.13 -19.57 -6.23
N CYS A 10 -18.18 -19.61 -5.29
CA CYS A 10 -18.13 -18.63 -4.21
C CYS A 10 -18.08 -17.21 -4.80
N PRO A 11 -19.06 -16.32 -4.51
CA PRO A 11 -19.14 -15.00 -5.15
C PRO A 11 -17.99 -14.07 -4.74
N GLN A 12 -17.33 -14.36 -3.61
CA GLN A 12 -16.19 -13.60 -3.10
C GLN A 12 -14.89 -13.90 -3.86
N CYS A 13 -14.56 -15.17 -4.05
CA CYS A 13 -13.34 -15.57 -4.75
C CYS A 13 -13.58 -16.02 -6.20
N LYS A 14 -14.83 -16.00 -6.69
CA LYS A 14 -15.24 -16.49 -8.01
C LYS A 14 -14.69 -17.89 -8.31
N GLY A 15 -14.85 -18.81 -7.36
CA GLY A 15 -14.40 -20.20 -7.48
C GLY A 15 -12.88 -20.44 -7.26
N ILE A 16 -12.06 -19.41 -7.03
CA ILE A 16 -10.60 -19.56 -6.83
C ILE A 16 -10.27 -20.28 -5.50
N GLY A 17 -11.06 -20.06 -4.45
CA GLY A 17 -10.81 -20.59 -3.11
C GLY A 17 -9.85 -19.73 -2.28
N SER A 18 -9.17 -18.75 -2.85
CA SER A 18 -8.26 -17.85 -2.13
C SER A 18 -8.64 -16.38 -2.29
N ALA A 19 -8.17 -15.59 -1.33
CA ALA A 19 -8.22 -14.14 -1.32
C ALA A 19 -6.83 -13.58 -1.03
N TYR A 20 -6.64 -12.28 -1.18
CA TYR A 20 -5.39 -11.62 -0.86
C TYR A 20 -5.59 -10.62 0.27
N LYS A 21 -4.63 -10.60 1.21
CA LYS A 21 -4.56 -9.62 2.29
C LYS A 21 -3.19 -8.97 2.26
N LEU A 22 -3.12 -7.66 2.51
CA LEU A 22 -1.86 -6.95 2.62
C LEU A 22 -0.98 -7.56 3.71
N ASP A 23 0.32 -7.59 3.43
CA ASP A 23 1.32 -8.13 4.34
C ASP A 23 2.27 -7.01 4.77
N GLU A 24 2.14 -6.55 6.02
CA GLU A 24 2.90 -5.41 6.55
C GLU A 24 4.42 -5.63 6.43
N THR A 25 4.89 -6.87 6.60
CA THR A 25 6.32 -7.19 6.49
C THR A 25 6.86 -7.05 5.06
N LYS A 26 5.99 -7.09 4.06
CA LYS A 26 6.35 -6.82 2.66
C LYS A 26 6.24 -5.34 2.31
N ILE A 27 5.49 -4.55 3.09
CA ILE A 27 5.25 -3.13 2.85
C ILE A 27 6.27 -2.27 3.59
N ILE A 28 6.67 -2.68 4.80
CA ILE A 28 7.44 -1.86 5.74
C ILE A 28 8.77 -2.54 6.05
N ASN A 29 9.87 -1.83 5.79
CA ASN A 29 11.15 -2.14 6.39
C ASN A 29 11.26 -1.43 7.74
N VAL A 30 10.91 -2.14 8.82
CA VAL A 30 10.84 -1.57 10.18
C VAL A 30 12.18 -1.04 10.70
N LYS A 31 13.30 -1.56 10.17
CA LYS A 31 14.66 -1.19 10.57
C LYS A 31 15.22 0.01 9.81
N ALA A 32 14.56 0.46 8.73
CA ALA A 32 15.01 1.59 7.94
C ALA A 32 14.63 2.91 8.61
N ARG A 33 15.50 3.91 8.47
CA ARG A 33 15.23 5.29 8.91
C ARG A 33 14.15 5.93 8.03
N LEU A 34 13.42 6.91 8.56
CA LEU A 34 12.41 7.61 7.76
C LEU A 34 13.01 8.32 6.54
N GLU A 35 14.21 8.89 6.65
CA GLU A 35 14.93 9.46 5.50
C GLU A 35 15.21 8.43 4.38
N GLU A 36 15.32 7.15 4.73
CA GLU A 36 15.53 6.03 3.81
C GLU A 36 14.22 5.46 3.24
N ILE A 37 13.09 6.05 3.64
CA ILE A 37 11.72 5.72 3.22
C ILE A 37 11.39 4.26 3.57
N PRO A 38 10.99 3.93 4.80
CA PRO A 38 10.78 2.54 5.23
C PRO A 38 9.61 1.86 4.50
N ILE A 39 8.71 2.64 3.87
CA ILE A 39 7.56 2.13 3.11
C ILE A 39 8.00 1.78 1.69
N LEU A 40 8.14 0.49 1.42
CA LEU A 40 8.69 -0.05 0.17
C LEU A 40 7.88 0.33 -1.08
N PRO A 41 6.53 0.28 -1.12
CA PRO A 41 5.75 0.70 -2.29
C PRO A 41 5.99 2.15 -2.72
N LEU A 42 6.33 3.05 -1.79
CA LEU A 42 6.55 4.46 -2.11
C LEU A 42 7.93 4.71 -2.74
N LYS A 43 8.86 3.75 -2.69
CA LYS A 43 10.20 3.90 -3.27
C LYS A 43 10.22 3.89 -4.80
N GLU A 44 9.19 3.35 -5.44
CA GLU A 44 9.12 3.17 -6.89
C GLU A 44 9.10 4.50 -7.66
N TYR A 45 8.49 5.54 -7.07
CA TYR A 45 8.36 6.84 -7.73
C TYR A 45 8.92 7.97 -6.87
N GLU A 46 9.80 8.79 -7.46
CA GLU A 46 10.43 9.93 -6.77
C GLU A 46 9.41 10.89 -6.16
N SER A 47 8.28 11.13 -6.84
CA SER A 47 7.22 11.99 -6.31
C SER A 47 6.61 11.46 -5.00
N PHE A 48 6.48 10.14 -4.85
CA PHE A 48 5.95 9.54 -3.62
C PHE A 48 7.00 9.50 -2.51
N ARG A 49 8.27 9.30 -2.85
CA ARG A 49 9.39 9.41 -1.89
C ARG A 49 9.43 10.80 -1.27
N LEU A 50 9.40 11.84 -2.10
CA LEU A 50 9.42 13.23 -1.63
C LEU A 50 8.16 13.59 -0.86
N LEU A 51 6.98 13.13 -1.31
CA LEU A 51 5.72 13.31 -0.58
C LEU A 51 5.79 12.74 0.84
N PHE A 52 6.34 11.53 1.00
CA PHE A 52 6.52 10.92 2.31
C PHE A 52 7.41 11.75 3.23
N LEU A 53 8.54 12.24 2.72
CA LEU A 53 9.46 13.07 3.50
C LEU A 53 8.82 14.42 3.89
N GLU A 54 8.10 15.06 2.97
CA GLU A 54 7.37 16.30 3.26
C GLU A 54 6.27 16.08 4.30
N PHE A 55 5.55 14.96 4.23
CA PHE A 55 4.58 14.59 5.24
C PHE A 55 5.22 14.36 6.62
N CYS A 56 6.35 13.65 6.67
CA CYS A 56 7.09 13.44 7.92
C CYS A 56 7.53 14.76 8.55
N LYS A 57 8.08 15.68 7.75
CA LYS A 57 8.45 17.02 8.21
C LYS A 57 7.25 17.82 8.72
N TYR A 58 6.14 17.79 7.99
CA TYR A 58 4.91 18.46 8.38
C TYR A 58 4.37 17.95 9.72
N ARG A 59 4.53 16.65 9.99
CA ARG A 59 4.18 16.01 11.26
C ARG A 59 5.30 16.06 12.30
N GLN A 60 6.38 16.78 12.03
CA GLN A 60 7.53 16.96 12.93
C GLN A 60 8.14 15.61 13.39
N LEU A 61 8.15 14.62 12.49
CA LEU A 61 8.79 13.33 12.73
C LEU A 61 10.30 13.45 12.50
N ASP A 62 11.08 12.88 13.42
CA ASP A 62 12.52 12.80 13.30
C ASP A 62 12.91 11.82 12.18
N LEU A 63 13.53 12.34 11.13
CA LEU A 63 13.86 11.56 9.95
C LEU A 63 14.97 10.52 10.17
N HIS A 64 15.76 10.69 11.24
CA HIS A 64 16.85 9.79 11.58
C HIS A 64 16.39 8.58 12.40
N LYS A 65 15.15 8.59 12.91
CA LYS A 65 14.56 7.45 13.59
C LYS A 65 14.19 6.34 12.61
N THR A 66 14.39 5.10 13.05
CA THR A 66 13.86 3.93 12.35
C THR A 66 12.37 3.79 12.60
N PHE A 67 11.64 3.17 11.67
CA PHE A 67 10.20 3.02 11.79
C PHE A 67 9.79 2.29 13.09
N GLU A 68 10.53 1.26 13.50
CA GLU A 68 10.27 0.51 14.75
C GLU A 68 10.42 1.36 16.02
N THR A 69 11.26 2.39 15.99
CA THR A 69 11.48 3.28 17.15
C THR A 69 10.44 4.38 17.28
N LEU A 70 9.56 4.53 16.29
CA LEU A 70 8.43 5.46 16.37
C LEU A 70 7.40 4.95 17.37
N SER A 71 6.70 5.88 18.02
CA SER A 71 5.54 5.55 18.84
C SER A 71 4.43 4.91 17.97
N LYS A 72 3.55 4.11 18.59
CA LYS A 72 2.42 3.48 17.89
C LYS A 72 1.53 4.51 17.18
N GLU A 73 1.34 5.68 17.78
CA GLU A 73 0.58 6.79 17.18
C GLU A 73 1.25 7.31 15.92
N GLN A 74 2.58 7.50 15.95
CA GLN A 74 3.34 7.93 14.77
C GLN A 74 3.35 6.85 13.68
N GLN A 75 3.48 5.57 14.05
CA GLN A 75 3.37 4.47 13.09
C GLN A 75 1.97 4.46 12.46
N ASN A 76 0.90 4.54 13.26
CA ASN A 76 -0.47 4.60 12.75
C ASN A 76 -0.70 5.80 11.83
N LEU A 77 -0.11 6.96 12.15
CA LEU A 77 -0.16 8.15 11.32
C LEU A 77 0.48 7.93 9.94
N LEU A 78 1.58 7.17 9.86
CA LEU A 78 2.21 6.84 8.58
C LEU A 78 1.47 5.74 7.82
N LEU A 79 0.76 4.85 8.51
CA LEU A 79 0.12 3.69 7.88
C LEU A 79 -1.34 3.93 7.48
N TYR A 80 -2.09 4.70 8.26
CA TYR A 80 -3.55 4.74 8.17
C TYR A 80 -4.15 6.14 8.07
N VAL A 81 -3.35 7.20 7.98
CA VAL A 81 -3.90 8.55 7.82
C VAL A 81 -4.66 8.68 6.50
N ASP A 82 -5.92 9.11 6.58
CA ASP A 82 -6.75 9.36 5.39
C ASP A 82 -6.86 10.85 5.04
N GLU A 83 -6.46 11.74 5.95
CA GLU A 83 -6.48 13.19 5.77
C GLU A 83 -5.10 13.82 5.92
N SER A 84 -4.64 14.48 4.86
CA SER A 84 -3.43 15.30 4.87
C SER A 84 -3.60 16.55 4.01
N PRO A 85 -2.84 17.62 4.30
CA PRO A 85 -2.85 18.80 3.46
C PRO A 85 -2.30 18.46 2.07
N LEU A 86 -2.55 19.38 1.13
CA LEU A 86 -2.00 19.27 -0.21
C LEU A 86 -0.53 19.73 -0.19
N PHE A 87 0.38 18.88 -0.64
CA PHE A 87 1.81 19.17 -0.75
C PHE A 87 2.21 19.41 -2.20
N THR A 88 2.98 20.47 -2.44
CA THR A 88 3.56 20.78 -3.75
C THR A 88 4.90 20.08 -3.90
N ILE A 89 4.93 18.96 -4.61
CA ILE A 89 6.11 18.12 -4.81
C ILE A 89 6.80 18.45 -6.13
N LYS A 90 8.04 18.91 -6.05
CA LYS A 90 8.93 19.12 -7.21
C LYS A 90 9.85 17.92 -7.35
N TYR A 91 9.84 17.27 -8.51
CA TYR A 91 10.61 16.06 -8.78
C TYR A 91 11.10 16.03 -10.23
N ARG A 92 12.01 15.12 -10.57
CA ARG A 92 12.51 14.92 -11.93
C ARG A 92 11.93 13.64 -12.52
N HIS A 93 11.42 13.76 -13.74
CA HIS A 93 10.96 12.61 -14.51
C HIS A 93 11.47 12.74 -15.94
N ASN A 94 12.20 11.73 -16.42
CA ASN A 94 12.86 11.74 -17.74
C ASN A 94 13.70 13.00 -17.96
N LYS A 95 14.58 13.33 -16.98
CA LYS A 95 15.46 14.52 -16.96
C LYS A 95 14.74 15.88 -16.98
N LYS A 96 13.40 15.91 -16.93
CA LYS A 96 12.61 17.15 -16.88
C LYS A 96 12.09 17.38 -15.48
N ALA A 97 12.17 18.61 -15.01
CA ALA A 97 11.52 19.03 -13.78
C ALA A 97 9.99 18.97 -13.95
N ARG A 98 9.31 18.43 -12.94
CA ARG A 98 7.85 18.33 -12.85
C ARG A 98 7.43 18.78 -11.46
N THR A 99 6.24 19.33 -11.38
CA THR A 99 5.59 19.71 -10.13
C THR A 99 4.23 19.04 -10.08
N ARG A 100 3.88 18.46 -8.93
CA ARG A 100 2.56 17.90 -8.67
C ARG A 100 2.09 18.26 -7.29
N ASN A 101 0.78 18.50 -7.16
CA ASN A 101 0.13 18.67 -5.89
C ASN A 101 -0.44 17.32 -5.46
N LEU A 102 0.00 16.79 -4.33
CA LEU A 102 -0.35 15.45 -3.84
C LEU A 102 -0.75 15.53 -2.37
N LYS A 103 -1.71 14.70 -1.96
CA LYS A 103 -2.00 14.42 -0.56
C LYS A 103 -1.33 13.11 -0.17
N TYR A 104 -0.71 13.07 1.00
CA TYR A 104 -0.24 11.83 1.57
C TYR A 104 -1.43 11.01 2.09
N LYS A 105 -1.50 9.75 1.68
CA LYS A 105 -2.41 8.75 2.25
C LYS A 105 -1.55 7.70 2.93
N GLY A 106 -1.99 7.23 4.10
CA GLY A 106 -1.29 6.22 4.87
C GLY A 106 -0.94 5.02 4.02
N ALA A 107 0.25 4.45 4.22
CA ALA A 107 0.79 3.39 3.36
C ALA A 107 -0.14 2.20 3.20
N MET A 108 -0.75 1.74 4.31
CA MET A 108 -1.67 0.61 4.30
C MET A 108 -2.97 1.00 3.60
N SER A 109 -3.54 2.15 3.93
CA SER A 109 -4.77 2.64 3.27
C SER A 109 -4.56 2.81 1.76
N TYR A 110 -3.41 3.33 1.33
CA TYR A 110 -3.06 3.48 -0.09
C TYR A 110 -2.94 2.13 -0.80
N MET A 111 -2.27 1.15 -0.18
CA MET A 111 -2.15 -0.19 -0.75
C MET A 111 -3.48 -0.95 -0.75
N GLN A 112 -4.35 -0.67 0.22
CA GLN A 112 -5.66 -1.30 0.32
C GLN A 112 -6.56 -0.85 -0.83
N ASP A 113 -6.56 0.44 -1.17
CA ASP A 113 -7.24 0.95 -2.37
C ASP A 113 -6.73 0.25 -3.64
N LYS A 114 -5.40 0.03 -3.74
CA LYS A 114 -4.83 -0.67 -4.89
C LYS A 114 -5.28 -2.13 -4.96
N LEU A 115 -5.39 -2.80 -3.82
CA LEU A 115 -5.86 -4.19 -3.74
C LEU A 115 -7.34 -4.33 -4.11
N TYR A 116 -8.14 -3.27 -3.95
CA TYR A 116 -9.55 -3.23 -4.40
C TYR A 116 -9.75 -2.57 -5.77
N SER A 117 -8.69 -2.20 -6.47
CA SER A 117 -8.80 -1.53 -7.77
C SER A 117 -9.28 -2.47 -8.88
N ASN A 118 -10.29 -2.04 -9.64
CA ASN A 118 -10.75 -2.73 -10.85
C ASN A 118 -9.73 -2.74 -12.00
N LYS A 119 -8.68 -1.89 -11.94
CA LYS A 119 -7.59 -1.88 -12.91
C LYS A 119 -6.59 -2.99 -12.60
N ILE A 120 -6.48 -3.97 -13.50
CA ILE A 120 -5.63 -5.17 -13.35
C ILE A 120 -4.17 -4.82 -13.03
N SER A 121 -3.61 -3.79 -13.67
CA SER A 121 -2.21 -3.37 -13.42
C SER A 121 -1.99 -2.90 -11.99
N ILE A 122 -2.91 -2.10 -11.45
CA ILE A 122 -2.85 -1.58 -10.07
C ILE A 122 -3.06 -2.73 -9.08
N TYR A 123 -4.04 -3.59 -9.35
CA TYR A 123 -4.29 -4.78 -8.53
C TYR A 123 -3.05 -5.69 -8.45
N LYS A 124 -2.43 -6.00 -9.59
CA LYS A 124 -1.21 -6.81 -9.65
C LYS A 124 -0.04 -6.19 -8.90
N GLU A 125 0.05 -4.86 -8.83
CA GLU A 125 1.07 -4.19 -8.03
C GLU A 125 0.83 -4.45 -6.53
N ALA A 126 -0.41 -4.33 -6.06
CA ALA A 126 -0.76 -4.61 -4.66
C ALA A 126 -0.51 -6.07 -4.26
N LEU A 127 -0.68 -7.02 -5.19
CA LEU A 127 -0.40 -8.43 -4.94
C LEU A 127 1.05 -8.70 -4.56
N LYS A 128 2.02 -7.92 -5.05
CA LYS A 128 3.45 -8.05 -4.68
C LYS A 128 3.67 -7.84 -3.18
N TYR A 129 2.80 -7.05 -2.57
CA TYR A 129 2.83 -6.65 -1.16
C TYR A 129 1.76 -7.35 -0.33
N SER A 130 1.13 -8.37 -0.90
CA SER A 130 0.07 -9.15 -0.25
C SER A 130 0.54 -10.58 0.01
N LYS A 131 -0.23 -11.29 0.82
CA LYS A 131 -0.18 -12.74 0.96
C LYS A 131 -1.53 -13.34 0.59
N GLU A 132 -1.46 -14.53 0.01
CA GLU A 132 -2.64 -15.33 -0.27
C GLU A 132 -3.16 -15.91 1.05
N ILE A 133 -4.47 -15.82 1.24
CA ILE A 133 -5.19 -16.37 2.37
C ILE A 133 -6.34 -17.23 1.85
N PRO A 134 -6.79 -18.26 2.57
CA PRO A 134 -8.00 -18.97 2.21
C PRO A 134 -9.16 -17.99 2.16
N CYS A 135 -10.04 -18.13 1.15
CA CYS A 135 -11.22 -17.30 1.07
C CYS A 135 -12.11 -17.57 2.28
N GLU A 136 -12.40 -16.54 3.08
CA GLU A 136 -13.18 -16.67 4.31
C GLU A 136 -14.62 -17.16 4.06
N ALA A 137 -15.18 -16.87 2.87
CA ALA A 137 -16.55 -17.27 2.53
C ALA A 137 -16.68 -18.77 2.17
N CYS A 138 -15.65 -19.39 1.61
CA CYS A 138 -15.68 -20.82 1.25
C CYS A 138 -14.62 -21.67 1.97
N ASN A 139 -13.86 -21.07 2.89
CA ASN A 139 -12.75 -21.69 3.62
C ASN A 139 -11.75 -22.45 2.74
N GLY A 140 -11.42 -21.90 1.56
CA GLY A 140 -10.53 -22.60 0.63
C GLY A 140 -11.22 -23.58 -0.32
N GLY A 141 -12.54 -23.77 -0.18
CA GLY A 141 -13.33 -24.65 -1.03
C GLY A 141 -13.36 -24.14 -2.48
N GLN A 142 -12.68 -24.87 -3.37
CA GLN A 142 -12.79 -24.71 -4.83
C GLN A 142 -14.01 -25.49 -5.30
N LYS A 143 -15.16 -24.84 -5.44
CA LYS A 143 -16.37 -25.43 -6.03
C LYS A 143 -17.09 -24.41 -6.89
#